data_AF-A0A1A8DDG2-F1
#
_entry.id   AF-A0A1A8DDG2-F1
#
_cell.length_a   1.000
_cell.length_b   1.000
_cell.length_c   1.000
_cell.angle_alpha   90.00
_cell.angle_beta   90.00
_cell.angle_gamma   90.00
#
_symmetry.space_group_name_H-M   'P 1'
#
loop_
_entity.id
_entity.type
_entity.pdbx_description
1 polymer ?
#
loop_
_entity_poly.entity_id
_entity_poly.type
_entity_poly.pdbx_seq_one_letter_code
_entity_poly.pdbx_strand_id
1 'polypeptide(L)' 'MATDDGFSYLMPGHSEKHRRAPNWTDGEMKALLYVWEEFHNELKTSKRNAKVYEKISQRFFQLTGEQRFKEEIKMKIT' A
#
# COMPACT_ATOMS: atom_id res chain seq x y z
N MET A 1 -40.65 -4.98 -38.33
CA MET A 1 -40.07 -3.94 -37.45
C MET A 1 -39.44 -4.65 -36.28
N ALA A 2 -38.11 -4.69 -36.22
CA ALA A 2 -37.36 -5.33 -35.14
C ALA A 2 -37.02 -4.25 -34.09
N THR A 3 -37.40 -4.45 -32.84
CA THR A 3 -36.99 -3.62 -31.71
C THR A 3 -35.93 -4.39 -30.91
N ASP A 4 -34.67 -4.18 -31.30
CA ASP A 4 -33.46 -4.07 -30.48
C ASP A 4 -33.74 -4.15 -28.96
N ASP A 5 -33.58 -5.33 -28.35
CA ASP A 5 -32.38 -5.84 -27.67
C ASP A 5 -31.56 -4.79 -26.86
N GLY A 6 -31.50 -4.98 -25.55
CA GLY A 6 -30.21 -4.94 -24.87
C GLY A 6 -29.60 -3.59 -24.48
N PHE A 7 -30.33 -2.69 -23.80
CA PHE A 7 -29.69 -1.65 -22.98
C PHE A 7 -29.66 -2.01 -21.48
N SER A 8 -29.01 -3.14 -21.19
CA SER A 8 -28.54 -3.54 -19.86
C SER A 8 -27.03 -3.79 -19.86
N TYR A 9 -26.29 -2.91 -20.52
CA TYR A 9 -24.87 -2.67 -20.28
C TYR A 9 -24.83 -1.17 -19.95
N LEU A 10 -24.53 -0.72 -18.73
CA LEU A 10 -23.19 -0.70 -18.16
C LEU A 10 -23.32 -0.55 -16.64
N MET A 11 -23.16 -1.65 -15.91
CA MET A 11 -22.62 -1.55 -14.57
C MET A 11 -21.12 -1.84 -14.67
N PRO A 12 -20.29 -0.97 -14.08
CA PRO A 12 -19.28 -1.50 -13.19
C PRO A 12 -19.54 -0.92 -11.81
N GLY A 13 -20.62 -1.38 -11.18
CA GLY A 13 -20.71 -1.48 -9.73
C GLY A 13 -19.76 -2.58 -9.24
N HIS A 14 -18.48 -2.48 -9.61
CA HIS A 14 -17.44 -3.33 -9.06
C HIS A 14 -17.11 -2.72 -7.70
N SER A 15 -17.92 -3.13 -6.72
CA SER A 15 -17.52 -3.30 -5.33
C SER A 15 -16.03 -3.01 -5.11
N GLU A 16 -15.73 -1.83 -4.58
CA GLU A 16 -14.41 -1.41 -4.05
C GLU A 16 -14.05 -2.21 -2.79
N LYS A 17 -14.47 -3.47 -2.73
CA LYS A 17 -14.29 -4.38 -1.61
C LYS A 17 -12.91 -4.98 -1.76
N HIS A 18 -11.95 -4.30 -1.13
CA HIS A 18 -10.58 -4.73 -0.99
C HIS A 18 -9.90 -4.94 -2.34
N ARG A 19 -9.52 -3.84 -3.02
CA ARG A 19 -8.40 -3.91 -3.97
C ARG A 19 -7.31 -4.68 -3.24
N ARG A 20 -6.90 -5.83 -3.79
CA ARG A 20 -5.60 -6.43 -3.43
C ARG A 20 -4.63 -5.26 -3.37
N ALA A 21 -3.90 -5.13 -2.26
CA ALA A 21 -2.88 -4.10 -2.15
C ALA A 21 -2.11 -4.09 -3.47
N PRO A 22 -2.05 -2.96 -4.20
CA PRO A 22 -1.45 -2.92 -5.52
C PRO A 22 -0.06 -3.54 -5.46
N ASN A 23 0.32 -4.25 -6.52
CA ASN A 23 1.64 -4.85 -6.59
C ASN A 23 2.67 -3.76 -6.31
N TRP A 24 3.59 -4.03 -5.37
CA TRP A 24 4.66 -3.10 -5.04
C TRP A 24 5.45 -2.77 -6.31
N THR A 25 5.45 -1.50 -6.69
CA THR A 25 6.21 -1.01 -7.83
C THR A 25 7.69 -0.87 -7.46
N ASP A 26 8.58 -0.80 -8.46
CA ASP A 26 10.02 -0.59 -8.22
C ASP A 26 10.30 0.74 -7.48
N GLY A 27 9.54 1.80 -7.79
CA GLY A 27 9.62 3.08 -7.09
C GLY A 27 9.23 2.96 -5.63
N GLU A 28 8.12 2.25 -5.34
CA GLU A 28 7.72 1.93 -3.97
C GLU A 28 8.77 1.06 -3.26
N MET A 29 9.35 0.05 -3.91
CA MET A 29 10.39 -0.77 -3.29
C MET A 29 11.63 0.06 -2.92
N LYS A 30 12.08 0.94 -3.81
CA LYS A 30 13.22 1.84 -3.55
C LYS A 30 12.92 2.82 -2.43
N ALA A 31 11.73 3.43 -2.42
CA ALA A 31 11.30 4.33 -1.36
C ALA A 31 11.16 3.60 -0.01
N LEU A 32 10.65 2.36 -0.03
CA LEU A 32 10.52 1.54 1.17
C LEU A 32 11.90 1.22 1.76
N LEU A 33 12.85 0.81 0.94
CA LEU A 33 14.22 0.54 1.38
C LEU A 33 14.86 1.81 1.94
N TYR A 34 14.74 2.94 1.24
CA TYR A 34 15.27 4.22 1.70
C TYR A 34 14.74 4.61 3.09
N VAL A 35 13.42 4.61 3.28
CA VAL A 35 12.82 4.93 4.58
C VAL A 35 13.19 3.87 5.62
N TRP A 36 13.15 2.59 5.25
CA TRP A 36 13.48 1.53 6.17
C TRP A 36 14.91 1.66 6.71
N GLU A 37 15.88 2.00 5.87
CA GLU A 37 17.28 2.21 6.30
C GLU A 37 17.39 3.34 7.35
N GLU A 38 16.64 4.44 7.21
CA GLU A 38 16.60 5.51 8.20
C GLU A 38 16.13 5.02 9.58
N PHE A 39 15.15 4.11 9.61
CA PHE A 39 14.55 3.60 10.84
C PHE A 39 15.09 2.23 11.28
N HIS A 40 15.96 1.60 10.49
CA HIS A 40 16.45 0.24 10.73
C HIS A 40 17.23 0.13 12.04
N ASN A 41 18.00 1.17 12.38
CA ASN A 41 18.70 1.22 13.67
C ASN A 41 17.72 1.37 14.85
N GLU A 42 16.63 2.13 14.68
CA GLU A 42 15.56 2.26 15.69
C GLU A 42 14.80 0.92 15.85
N LEU A 43 14.55 0.19 14.75
CA LEU A 43 13.96 -1.15 14.76
C LEU A 43 14.82 -2.19 15.49
N LYS A 44 16.15 -2.08 15.41
CA LYS A 44 17.10 -2.99 16.08
C LYS A 44 17.27 -2.70 17.56
N THR A 45 17.28 -1.43 17.93
CA THR A 45 17.54 -0.99 19.31
C THR A 45 16.28 -0.95 20.18
N SER A 46 15.10 -0.79 19.58
CA SER A 46 13.84 -0.70 20.29
C SER A 46 13.24 -2.07 20.62
N LYS A 47 12.77 -2.24 21.86
CA LYS A 47 11.96 -3.41 22.28
C LYS A 47 10.52 -3.36 21.73
N ARG A 48 10.04 -2.21 21.25
CA ARG A 48 8.68 -2.03 20.72
C ARG A 48 8.72 -1.29 19.38
N ASN A 49 8.55 -2.05 18.31
CA ASN A 49 8.68 -1.55 16.93
C ASN A 49 7.37 -1.02 16.32
N ALA A 50 6.24 -1.16 17.03
CA ALA A 50 4.93 -0.76 16.50
C ALA A 50 4.88 0.71 16.07
N LYS A 51 5.45 1.63 16.87
CA LYS A 51 5.53 3.06 16.52
C LYS A 51 6.48 3.32 15.37
N VAL A 52 7.55 2.54 15.26
CA VAL A 52 8.56 2.69 14.20
C VAL A 52 7.93 2.33 12.85
N TYR A 53 7.21 1.21 12.75
CA TYR A 53 6.48 0.86 11.52
C TYR A 53 5.42 1.89 11.13
N GLU A 54 4.77 2.53 12.10
CA GLU A 54 3.83 3.62 11.84
C GLU A 54 4.53 4.87 11.28
N LYS A 55 5.70 5.23 11.82
CA LYS A 55 6.54 6.29 11.24
C LYS A 55 7.00 5.95 9.83
N ILE A 56 7.44 4.70 9.59
CA ILE A 56 7.85 4.24 8.25
C ILE A 56 6.68 4.36 7.27
N SER A 57 5.48 3.92 7.65
CA SER A 57 4.25 4.09 6.86
C SER A 57 3.96 5.55 6.50
N GLN A 58 4.03 6.44 7.49
CA GLN A 58 3.80 7.86 7.25
C GLN A 58 4.87 8.49 6.36
N ARG A 59 6.15 8.12 6.53
CA ARG A 59 7.25 8.64 5.71
C ARG A 59 7.20 8.10 4.30
N PHE A 60 6.85 6.83 4.15
CA PHE A 60 6.63 6.20 2.86
C PHE A 60 5.53 6.92 2.05
N PHE A 61 4.39 7.21 2.69
CA PHE A 61 3.30 7.96 2.07
C PHE A 61 3.74 9.37 1.66
N GLN A 62 4.53 10.07 2.48
CA GLN A 62 5.06 11.39 2.14
C GLN A 62 6.02 11.37 0.93
N LEU A 63 6.77 10.28 0.73
CA LEU A 63 7.72 10.16 -0.37
C LEU A 63 7.08 9.71 -1.68
N THR A 64 6.16 8.75 -1.61
CA THR A 64 5.59 8.08 -2.79
C THR A 64 4.19 8.58 -3.16
N GLY A 65 3.47 9.18 -2.20
CA GLY A 65 2.04 9.46 -2.31
C GLY A 65 1.16 8.22 -2.12
N GLU A 66 1.75 7.03 -1.97
CA GLU A 66 1.02 5.76 -1.89
C GLU A 66 0.76 5.37 -0.43
N GLN A 67 -0.51 5.07 -0.12
CA GLN A 67 -0.90 4.69 1.23
C GLN A 67 -0.61 3.20 1.47
N ARG A 68 0.46 2.93 2.24
CA ARG A 68 0.81 1.58 2.72
C ARG A 68 0.75 1.55 4.24
N PHE A 69 -0.01 0.61 4.78
CA PHE A 69 -0.16 0.47 6.23
C PHE A 69 1.06 -0.18 6.87
N LYS A 70 1.25 0.08 8.18
CA LYS A 70 2.34 -0.51 8.97
C LYS A 70 2.41 -2.04 8.89
N GLU A 71 1.28 -2.71 8.71
CA GLU A 71 1.21 -4.16 8.59
C GLU A 71 1.76 -4.64 7.24
N GLU A 72 1.45 -3.95 6.14
CA GLU A 72 1.99 -4.25 4.81
C GLU A 72 3.50 -4.05 4.76
N ILE A 73 3.96 -2.95 5.35
CA ILE A 73 5.38 -2.62 5.47
C ILE A 73 6.11 -3.67 6.30
N LYS A 74 5.53 -4.06 7.44
CA LYS A 74 6.09 -5.13 8.28
C LYS A 74 6.16 -6.45 7.50
N MET A 75 5.08 -6.85 6.82
CA MET A 75 5.04 -8.07 6.00
C MET A 75 6.00 -8.03 4.80
N LYS A 76 6.36 -6.85 4.31
CA LYS A 76 7.29 -6.71 3.20
C LYS A 76 8.76 -6.82 3.63
N ILE A 77 9.06 -6.40 4.86
CA ILE A 77 10.42 -6.23 5.37
C ILE A 77 10.84 -7.41 6.27
N THR A 78 9.89 -8.04 6.98
CA THR A 78 10.09 -9.22 7.84
C THR A 78 9.83 -10.49 7.07
#